data_AF-A0AAW2ZG83-F1
#
_entry.id   AF-A0AAW2ZG83-F1
#
_cell.length_a   1.000
_cell.length_b   1.000
_cell.length_c   1.000
_cell.angle_alpha   90.00
_cell.angle_beta   90.00
_cell.angle_gamma   90.00
#
_symmetry.space_group_name_H-M   'P 1'
#
loop_
_entity.id
_entity.type
_entity.pdbx_description
1 polymer ?
#
loop_
_entity_poly.entity_id
_entity_poly.type
_entity_poly.pdbx_seq_one_letter_code
_entity_poly.pdbx_strand_id
1 'polypeptide(L)'
;MSSLRVVIVFVVAFAVVQLLVVYAVKSTNTQGRRYPVSFGNTINSDDHKKTNPSHVLPPSDPNYTKWCLNIHDDSIYTIGSKLNCRDNSEAFSMSFLLAIMVTVLIEYITHQLEKRLGENKMYLTILNKIYKELMMMGLIGLVINVCESLGIFDGLFKLANSVSEAIGVHSHDPPETPHELIERRVKIFDFVHVSLFFLSAFYIAIVILTFLLVRVTWRRWSDYEENRFEDVVARQEVLEERIRNKNKILLLCDWILLYKYYVNSRRLAYFATKHRFLHQHALSEEFKFHEYLRTSLLHLFAELIEVDWKLLVGIWFCFLLNYLRNKIINFETSGGGVYVFAGAFGFASLALAFVVFVWCRIGLRLYQKTHCADIKALSVNYGESTHLLRTVENNDELTVVSTVETPLGKPVKMWRYFPFFNSSASFLSLQVCLMVQSFYLAMMLIHFGFVIVIEDGITNIIALRYVLLAITLVPSFVVCLILFPLTIPDFTIMFSIEDHTNNHVLPEHIKQEKEDAAAALTDIHTHH
;
A
#
# COMPACT_ATOMS: atom_id res chain seq x y z
N MET A 1 -23.21 -4.78 5.12
CA MET A 1 -23.12 -4.68 3.64
C MET A 1 -23.02 -3.23 3.14
N SER A 2 -23.40 -2.22 3.93
CA SER A 2 -23.35 -0.80 3.57
C SER A 2 -21.94 -0.26 3.27
N SER A 3 -20.91 -0.69 4.01
CA SER A 3 -19.52 -0.20 3.81
C SER A 3 -18.87 -0.68 2.50
N LEU A 4 -19.17 -1.91 2.07
CA LEU A 4 -18.64 -2.47 0.81
C LEU A 4 -19.21 -1.74 -0.40
N ARG A 5 -20.50 -1.34 -0.34
CA ARG A 5 -21.14 -0.57 -1.41
C ARG A 5 -20.51 0.82 -1.57
N VAL A 6 -20.14 1.47 -0.46
CA VAL A 6 -19.45 2.77 -0.50
C VAL A 6 -18.07 2.63 -1.13
N VAL A 7 -17.30 1.58 -0.78
CA VAL A 7 -15.99 1.31 -1.38
C VAL A 7 -16.09 1.00 -2.88
N ILE A 8 -17.09 0.20 -3.30
CA ILE A 8 -17.29 -0.10 -4.73
C ILE A 8 -17.68 1.18 -5.50
N VAL A 9 -18.58 2.00 -4.95
CA VAL A 9 -18.95 3.29 -5.56
C VAL A 9 -17.74 4.21 -5.66
N PHE A 10 -16.88 4.23 -4.63
CA PHE A 10 -15.65 5.01 -4.64
C PHE A 10 -14.68 4.54 -5.73
N VAL A 11 -14.41 3.24 -5.82
CA VAL A 11 -13.50 2.68 -6.84
C VAL A 11 -14.04 2.89 -8.25
N VAL A 12 -15.35 2.74 -8.46
CA VAL A 12 -15.98 2.93 -9.78
C VAL A 12 -16.02 4.41 -10.18
N ALA A 13 -16.42 5.31 -9.29
CA ALA A 13 -16.41 6.75 -9.56
C ALA A 13 -14.99 7.24 -9.85
N PHE A 14 -14.01 6.74 -9.09
CA PHE A 14 -12.60 7.04 -9.29
C PHE A 14 -12.07 6.52 -10.64
N ALA A 15 -12.40 5.28 -11.02
CA ALA A 15 -12.01 4.71 -12.32
C ALA A 15 -12.61 5.49 -13.50
N VAL A 16 -13.87 5.95 -13.37
CA VAL A 16 -14.55 6.76 -14.38
C VAL A 16 -13.86 8.12 -14.55
N VAL A 17 -13.49 8.79 -13.44
CA VAL A 17 -12.74 10.04 -13.47
C VAL A 17 -11.41 9.87 -14.20
N GLN A 18 -10.66 8.79 -13.92
CA GLN A 18 -9.38 8.50 -14.57
C GLN A 18 -9.54 8.26 -16.08
N LEU A 19 -10.56 7.50 -16.49
CA LEU A 19 -10.90 7.28 -17.90
C LEU A 19 -11.22 8.60 -18.61
N LEU A 20 -11.89 9.53 -17.94
CA LEU A 20 -12.24 10.83 -18.50
C LEU A 20 -11.03 11.76 -18.62
N VAL A 21 -10.10 11.77 -17.65
CA VAL A 21 -8.84 12.54 -17.74
C VAL A 21 -7.99 12.03 -18.90
N VAL A 22 -7.80 10.71 -19.00
CA VAL A 22 -7.02 10.10 -20.09
C VAL A 22 -7.68 10.39 -21.45
N TYR A 23 -9.01 10.33 -21.52
CA TYR A 23 -9.75 10.68 -22.73
C TYR A 23 -9.57 12.16 -23.10
N ALA A 24 -9.62 13.08 -22.14
CA ALA A 24 -9.45 14.51 -22.37
C ALA A 24 -8.04 14.83 -22.90
N VAL A 25 -6.99 14.25 -22.30
CA VAL A 25 -5.59 14.39 -22.75
C VAL A 25 -5.37 13.78 -24.14
N LYS A 26 -6.02 12.66 -24.45
CA LYS A 26 -5.92 12.06 -25.78
C LYS A 26 -6.61 12.90 -26.85
N SER A 27 -7.77 13.48 -26.52
CA SER A 27 -8.55 14.34 -27.42
C SER A 27 -7.76 15.57 -27.87
N THR A 28 -7.06 16.24 -26.95
CA THR A 28 -6.24 17.43 -27.27
C THR A 28 -5.06 17.08 -28.17
N ASN A 29 -4.42 15.92 -27.97
CA ASN A 29 -3.24 15.52 -28.75
C ASN A 29 -3.58 15.13 -30.21
N THR A 30 -4.78 14.58 -30.45
CA THR A 30 -5.21 14.20 -31.82
C THR A 30 -5.59 15.37 -32.72
N GLN A 31 -5.96 16.54 -32.17
CA GLN A 31 -6.34 17.70 -32.98
C GLN A 31 -5.14 18.46 -33.56
N GLY A 32 -3.95 18.38 -32.93
CA GLY A 32 -2.74 19.05 -33.40
C GLY A 32 -2.09 18.47 -34.67
N ARG A 33 -2.46 17.25 -35.11
CA ARG A 33 -1.80 16.56 -36.25
C ARG A 33 -2.57 16.56 -37.57
N ARG A 34 -3.73 17.22 -37.69
CA ARG A 34 -4.59 17.16 -38.90
C ARG A 34 -4.78 18.48 -39.65
N TYR A 35 -3.76 19.33 -39.69
CA TYR A 35 -3.69 20.34 -40.73
C TYR A 35 -2.62 19.91 -41.74
N PRO A 36 -2.98 19.21 -42.83
CA PRO A 36 -2.12 19.22 -43.99
C PRO A 36 -2.02 20.67 -44.42
N VAL A 37 -0.85 21.28 -44.23
CA VAL A 37 -0.51 22.55 -44.87
C VAL A 37 -0.48 22.25 -46.36
N SER A 38 -1.64 22.36 -47.00
CA SER A 38 -1.74 22.41 -48.45
C SER A 38 -1.04 23.69 -48.87
N PHE A 39 0.23 23.59 -49.23
CA PHE A 39 0.89 24.60 -50.03
C PHE A 39 0.12 24.68 -51.34
N GLY A 40 -0.80 25.63 -51.42
CA GLY A 40 -1.52 25.96 -52.63
C GLY A 40 -0.55 26.52 -53.67
N ASN A 41 0.12 25.63 -54.40
CA ASN A 41 0.77 25.96 -55.66
C ASN A 41 -0.32 26.13 -56.73
N THR A 42 -1.00 27.28 -56.72
CA THR A 42 -1.70 27.78 -57.90
C THR A 42 -0.84 28.87 -58.53
N ILE A 43 0.19 28.46 -59.25
CA ILE A 43 0.71 29.24 -60.38
C ILE A 43 0.13 28.59 -61.63
N ASN A 44 -1.00 29.13 -62.08
CA ASN A 44 -1.46 28.94 -63.45
C ASN A 44 -0.43 29.60 -64.37
N SER A 45 0.33 28.79 -65.09
CA SER A 45 1.16 29.20 -66.22
C SER A 45 0.55 28.64 -67.50
N ASP A 46 0.48 29.50 -68.51
CA ASP A 46 0.30 29.24 -69.94
C ASP A 46 -1.17 29.09 -70.38
N ASP A 47 -1.74 29.98 -71.20
CA ASP A 47 -1.26 30.40 -72.52
C ASP A 47 -1.64 31.86 -72.84
N HIS A 48 -0.66 32.74 -73.14
CA HIS A 48 -0.75 33.71 -74.24
C HIS A 48 0.58 34.45 -74.51
N LYS A 49 1.22 34.00 -75.61
CA LYS A 49 2.10 34.68 -76.56
C LYS A 49 2.49 36.17 -76.37
N LYS A 50 3.83 36.38 -76.48
CA LYS A 50 4.57 37.49 -77.14
C LYS A 50 4.42 38.87 -76.48
N THR A 51 5.46 39.57 -76.01
CA THR A 51 6.69 40.03 -76.72
C THR A 51 7.73 40.56 -75.71
N ASN A 52 9.02 40.39 -76.04
CA ASN A 52 10.25 41.03 -75.52
C ASN A 52 10.23 42.59 -75.43
N PRO A 53 11.26 43.29 -74.89
CA PRO A 53 12.21 42.95 -73.81
C PRO A 53 12.51 44.15 -72.85
N SER A 54 13.55 44.00 -72.02
CA SER A 54 14.43 45.03 -71.42
C SER A 54 13.95 45.79 -70.17
N HIS A 55 14.34 45.28 -68.99
CA HIS A 55 15.22 46.01 -68.07
C HIS A 55 15.90 45.01 -67.12
N VAL A 56 17.17 44.74 -67.39
CA VAL A 56 18.06 44.00 -66.49
C VAL A 56 18.54 45.00 -65.43
N LEU A 57 18.12 44.80 -64.18
CA LEU A 57 18.79 45.37 -63.00
C LEU A 57 19.58 44.24 -62.32
N PRO A 58 20.83 44.49 -61.88
CA PRO A 58 21.69 43.44 -61.35
C PRO A 58 21.31 43.06 -59.90
N PRO A 59 21.25 41.78 -59.54
CA PRO A 59 21.13 41.35 -58.16
C PRO A 59 22.54 41.26 -57.58
N SER A 60 22.99 42.29 -56.86
CA SER A 60 24.27 42.25 -56.13
C SER A 60 24.18 42.90 -54.75
N ASP A 61 23.00 42.88 -54.13
CA ASP A 61 22.86 43.25 -52.72
C ASP A 61 22.55 41.99 -51.87
N PRO A 62 23.52 41.48 -51.08
CA PRO A 62 23.33 40.33 -50.20
C PRO A 62 22.33 40.60 -49.05
N ASN A 63 21.78 41.81 -48.93
CA ASN A 63 20.75 42.12 -47.94
C ASN A 63 19.31 41.88 -48.41
N TYR A 64 19.07 41.69 -49.72
CA TYR A 64 17.70 41.56 -50.24
C TYR A 64 17.07 40.19 -49.92
N THR A 65 17.87 39.12 -49.91
CA THR A 65 17.45 37.78 -49.43
C THR A 65 17.23 37.74 -47.92
N LYS A 66 17.89 38.61 -47.15
CA LYS A 66 17.74 38.68 -45.69
C LYS A 66 16.44 39.36 -45.26
N TRP A 67 15.92 40.29 -46.06
CA TRP A 67 14.63 40.96 -45.78
C TRP A 67 13.41 40.12 -46.16
N CYS A 68 13.47 39.33 -47.24
CA CYS A 68 12.35 38.48 -47.64
C CYS A 68 12.20 37.20 -46.81
N LEU A 69 13.27 36.68 -46.18
CA LEU A 69 13.16 35.57 -45.22
C LEU A 69 12.66 36.02 -43.84
N ASN A 70 12.97 37.23 -43.39
CA ASN A 70 12.55 37.69 -42.05
C ASN A 70 11.07 38.06 -41.94
N ILE A 71 10.38 38.40 -43.02
CA ILE A 71 8.97 38.82 -42.95
C ILE A 71 8.00 37.61 -42.96
N HIS A 72 8.43 36.45 -43.46
CA HIS A 72 7.56 35.27 -43.53
C HIS A 72 7.67 34.33 -42.33
N ASP A 73 8.80 34.30 -41.62
CA ASP A 73 8.93 33.44 -40.43
C ASP A 73 8.23 34.02 -39.20
N ASP A 74 8.33 35.33 -38.94
CA ASP A 74 7.76 35.89 -37.70
C ASP A 74 6.21 35.86 -37.67
N SER A 75 5.53 35.95 -38.81
CA SER A 75 4.06 35.97 -38.85
C SER A 75 3.43 34.57 -38.73
N ILE A 76 4.08 33.53 -39.26
CA ILE A 76 3.55 32.15 -39.24
C ILE A 76 3.75 31.51 -37.86
N TYR A 77 4.90 31.76 -37.19
CA TYR A 77 5.11 31.31 -35.81
C TYR A 77 4.20 32.01 -34.79
N THR A 78 3.82 33.26 -35.05
CA THR A 78 2.95 34.02 -34.13
C THR A 78 1.46 33.62 -34.24
N ILE A 79 1.02 33.15 -35.41
CA ILE A 79 -0.38 32.71 -35.61
C ILE A 79 -0.55 31.23 -35.18
N GLY A 80 0.43 30.37 -35.45
CA GLY A 80 0.42 28.98 -34.97
C GLY A 80 0.47 28.86 -33.45
N SER A 81 1.27 29.70 -32.77
CA SER A 81 1.34 29.72 -31.30
C SER A 81 0.06 30.26 -30.64
N LYS A 82 -0.64 31.22 -31.27
CA LYS A 82 -1.91 31.76 -30.74
C LYS A 82 -3.10 30.83 -30.86
N LEU A 83 -3.17 29.99 -31.90
CA LEU A 83 -4.25 29.01 -32.06
C LEU A 83 -4.09 27.81 -31.11
N ASN A 84 -2.86 27.38 -30.82
CA ASN A 84 -2.60 26.26 -29.91
C ASN A 84 -2.82 26.61 -28.42
N CYS A 85 -2.77 27.90 -28.04
CA CYS A 85 -3.04 28.32 -26.65
C CYS A 85 -4.53 28.29 -26.27
N ARG A 86 -5.45 28.40 -27.23
CA ARG A 86 -6.90 28.48 -26.93
C ARG A 86 -7.47 27.11 -26.56
N ASP A 87 -7.12 26.07 -27.30
CA ASP A 87 -7.62 24.70 -27.06
C ASP A 87 -7.04 24.09 -25.76
N ASN A 88 -5.82 24.48 -25.39
CA ASN A 88 -5.23 24.07 -24.11
C ASN A 88 -5.94 24.69 -22.91
N SER A 89 -6.50 25.91 -23.05
CA SER A 89 -7.20 26.58 -21.95
C SER A 89 -8.50 25.87 -21.53
N GLU A 90 -9.22 25.26 -22.48
CA GLU A 90 -10.45 24.51 -22.20
C GLU A 90 -10.14 23.18 -21.52
N ALA A 91 -9.09 22.47 -21.96
CA ALA A 91 -8.65 21.21 -21.36
C ALA A 91 -8.14 21.39 -19.92
N PHE A 92 -7.40 22.48 -19.66
CA PHE A 92 -7.00 22.86 -18.30
C PHE A 92 -8.20 23.20 -17.42
N SER A 93 -9.16 23.97 -17.95
CA SER A 93 -10.39 24.32 -17.22
C SER A 93 -11.22 23.09 -16.83
N MET A 94 -11.38 22.13 -17.75
CA MET A 94 -12.12 20.88 -17.48
C MET A 94 -11.40 19.99 -16.47
N SER A 95 -10.07 19.91 -16.56
CA SER A 95 -9.25 19.14 -15.61
C SER A 95 -9.30 19.75 -14.20
N PHE A 96 -9.31 21.08 -14.10
CA PHE A 96 -9.47 21.81 -12.85
C PHE A 96 -10.85 21.62 -12.22
N LEU A 97 -11.92 21.75 -13.01
CA LEU A 97 -13.29 21.48 -12.56
C LEU A 97 -13.47 20.03 -12.09
N LEU A 98 -12.87 19.08 -12.81
CA LEU A 98 -12.90 17.68 -12.42
C LEU A 98 -12.15 17.44 -11.10
N ALA A 99 -10.98 18.05 -10.92
CA ALA A 99 -10.24 17.97 -9.66
C ALA A 99 -11.05 18.54 -8.48
N ILE A 100 -11.76 19.66 -8.67
CA ILE A 100 -12.68 20.20 -7.68
C ILE A 100 -13.81 19.22 -7.38
N MET A 101 -14.47 18.67 -8.41
CA MET A 101 -15.56 17.70 -8.25
C MET A 101 -15.10 16.44 -7.50
N VAL A 102 -13.91 15.94 -7.81
CA VAL A 102 -13.31 14.79 -7.12
C VAL A 102 -13.00 15.12 -5.67
N THR A 103 -12.46 16.32 -5.40
CA THR A 103 -12.15 16.76 -4.04
C THR A 103 -13.43 16.90 -3.21
N VAL A 104 -14.48 17.51 -3.77
CA VAL A 104 -15.80 17.63 -3.12
C VAL A 104 -16.44 16.25 -2.90
N LEU A 105 -16.31 15.33 -3.86
CA LEU A 105 -16.81 13.97 -3.70
C LEU A 105 -16.06 13.21 -2.60
N ILE A 106 -14.73 13.34 -2.53
CA ILE A 106 -13.92 12.78 -1.46
C ILE A 106 -14.39 13.36 -0.13
N GLU A 107 -14.52 14.69 -0.02
CA GLU A 107 -14.98 15.38 1.19
C GLU A 107 -16.38 14.95 1.64
N TYR A 108 -17.28 14.72 0.69
CA TYR A 108 -18.60 14.20 0.98
C TYR A 108 -18.53 12.76 1.53
N ILE A 109 -17.74 11.89 0.92
CA ILE A 109 -17.60 10.50 1.34
C ILE A 109 -16.94 10.40 2.72
N THR A 110 -15.91 11.21 2.95
CA THR A 110 -15.19 11.31 4.21
C THR A 110 -16.08 11.78 5.33
N HIS A 111 -16.90 12.81 5.09
CA HIS A 111 -17.91 13.28 6.04
C HIS A 111 -18.97 12.19 6.35
N GLN A 112 -19.42 11.45 5.33
CA GLN A 112 -20.35 10.34 5.54
C GLN A 112 -19.72 9.16 6.31
N LEU A 113 -18.44 8.90 6.09
CA LEU A 113 -17.67 7.92 6.86
C LEU A 113 -17.54 8.36 8.31
N GLU A 114 -17.18 9.61 8.56
CA GLU A 114 -17.08 10.18 9.91
C GLU A 114 -18.41 10.08 10.66
N LYS A 115 -19.53 10.49 10.05
CA LYS A 115 -20.85 10.39 10.66
C LYS A 115 -21.24 8.96 11.01
N ARG A 116 -20.86 7.98 10.19
CA ARG A 116 -21.14 6.54 10.43
C ARG A 116 -20.18 5.88 11.41
N LEU A 117 -18.95 6.39 11.51
CA LEU A 117 -17.90 5.82 12.36
C LEU A 117 -17.79 6.53 13.71
N GLY A 118 -18.40 7.71 13.86
CA GLY A 118 -18.27 8.58 15.02
C GLY A 118 -18.71 7.97 16.37
N GLU A 119 -19.51 6.91 16.35
CA GLU A 119 -19.87 6.17 17.56
C GLU A 119 -18.66 5.45 18.18
N ASN A 120 -17.63 5.12 17.38
CA ASN A 120 -16.44 4.42 17.86
C ASN A 120 -15.20 5.31 17.70
N LYS A 121 -14.72 5.83 18.84
CA LYS A 121 -13.53 6.69 18.94
C LYS A 121 -12.33 6.14 18.17
N MET A 122 -12.16 4.81 18.13
CA MET A 122 -11.01 4.19 17.49
C MET A 122 -11.03 4.29 15.97
N TYR A 123 -12.21 4.16 15.34
CA TYR A 123 -12.32 4.37 13.90
C TYR A 123 -12.10 5.83 13.53
N LEU A 124 -12.53 6.77 14.37
CA LEU A 124 -12.26 8.19 14.19
C LEU A 124 -10.76 8.49 14.30
N THR A 125 -10.04 7.88 15.25
CA THR A 125 -8.57 7.97 15.32
C THR A 125 -7.91 7.46 14.04
N ILE A 126 -8.32 6.29 13.54
CA ILE A 126 -7.80 5.72 12.28
C ILE A 126 -8.05 6.69 11.12
N LEU A 127 -9.28 7.22 11.02
CA LEU A 127 -9.67 8.12 9.95
C LEU A 127 -8.86 9.42 9.98
N ASN A 128 -8.66 10.01 11.17
CA ASN A 128 -7.83 11.19 11.38
C ASN A 128 -6.38 10.97 10.98
N LYS A 129 -5.83 9.77 11.25
CA LYS A 129 -4.49 9.41 10.78
C LYS A 129 -4.43 9.33 9.26
N ILE A 130 -5.41 8.72 8.61
CA ILE A 130 -5.48 8.67 7.14
C ILE A 130 -5.55 10.08 6.55
N TYR A 131 -6.34 11.00 7.13
CA TYR A 131 -6.38 12.40 6.69
C TYR A 131 -5.06 13.10 6.85
N LYS A 132 -4.40 12.93 8.01
CA LYS A 132 -3.08 13.51 8.27
C LYS A 132 -2.08 13.06 7.20
N GLU A 133 -2.04 11.79 6.85
CA GLU A 133 -1.14 11.26 5.81
C GLU A 133 -1.48 11.80 4.42
N LEU A 134 -2.78 11.88 4.06
CA LEU A 134 -3.20 12.47 2.78
C LEU A 134 -2.86 13.95 2.69
N MET A 135 -3.06 14.71 3.77
CA MET A 135 -2.72 16.11 3.86
C MET A 135 -1.20 16.32 3.76
N MET A 136 -0.40 15.44 4.38
CA MET A 136 1.06 15.46 4.24
C MET A 136 1.49 15.20 2.79
N MET A 137 0.90 14.22 2.09
CA MET A 137 1.17 13.99 0.68
C MET A 137 0.77 15.20 -0.21
N GLY A 138 -0.36 15.83 0.08
CA GLY A 138 -0.78 17.06 -0.59
C GLY A 138 0.16 18.24 -0.32
N LEU A 139 0.59 18.41 0.94
CA LEU A 139 1.56 19.44 1.34
C LEU A 139 2.90 19.26 0.63
N ILE A 140 3.35 18.01 0.48
CA ILE A 140 4.56 17.69 -0.27
C ILE A 140 4.42 18.12 -1.73
N GLY A 141 3.30 17.80 -2.38
CA GLY A 141 3.00 18.28 -3.73
C GLY A 141 3.01 19.82 -3.82
N LEU A 142 2.39 20.48 -2.85
CA LEU A 142 2.37 21.94 -2.77
C LEU A 142 3.78 22.54 -2.61
N VAL A 143 4.61 21.97 -1.74
CA VAL A 143 5.99 22.44 -1.52
C VAL A 143 6.82 22.30 -2.79
N ILE A 144 6.69 21.17 -3.50
CA ILE A 144 7.36 20.97 -4.79
C ILE A 144 6.94 22.05 -5.79
N ASN A 145 5.63 22.33 -5.88
CA ASN A 145 5.10 23.37 -6.75
C ASN A 145 5.60 24.78 -6.38
N VAL A 146 5.67 25.11 -5.07
CA VAL A 146 6.23 26.38 -4.61
C VAL A 146 7.73 26.47 -4.93
N CYS A 147 8.51 25.43 -4.67
CA CYS A 147 9.92 25.38 -5.02
C CYS A 147 10.17 25.58 -6.53
N GLU A 148 9.29 25.06 -7.36
CA GLU A 148 9.33 25.26 -8.81
C GLU A 148 9.02 26.69 -9.21
N SER A 149 7.91 27.25 -8.72
CA SER A 149 7.55 28.65 -9.02
C SER A 149 8.58 29.68 -8.54
N LEU A 150 9.35 29.37 -7.49
CA LEU A 150 10.45 30.19 -7.01
C LEU A 150 11.77 29.98 -7.77
N GLY A 151 11.83 29.03 -8.72
CA GLY A 151 13.05 28.71 -9.45
C GLY A 151 14.15 28.07 -8.59
N ILE A 152 13.80 27.46 -7.45
CA ILE A 152 14.78 26.80 -6.57
C ILE A 152 15.43 25.62 -7.29
N PHE A 153 14.63 24.86 -8.05
CA PHE A 153 15.16 23.76 -8.87
C PHE A 153 16.19 24.26 -9.88
N ASP A 154 16.06 25.47 -10.42
CA ASP A 154 17.02 26.05 -11.36
C ASP A 154 18.37 26.26 -10.71
N GLY A 155 18.39 26.73 -9.47
CA GLY A 155 19.60 26.86 -8.67
C GLY A 155 20.26 25.51 -8.44
N LEU A 156 19.47 24.48 -8.09
CA LEU A 156 19.96 23.11 -7.89
C LEU A 156 20.50 22.48 -9.18
N PHE A 157 19.80 22.68 -10.31
CA PHE A 157 20.26 22.21 -11.62
C PHE A 157 21.57 22.89 -12.03
N LYS A 158 21.70 24.20 -11.82
CA LYS A 158 22.96 24.92 -12.05
C LYS A 158 24.08 24.37 -11.19
N LEU A 159 23.84 24.16 -9.90
CA LEU A 159 24.83 23.57 -8.98
C LEU A 159 25.25 22.16 -9.41
N ALA A 160 24.28 21.30 -9.76
CA ALA A 160 24.55 19.95 -10.22
C ALA A 160 25.38 19.93 -11.51
N ASN A 161 25.09 20.83 -12.45
CA ASN A 161 25.89 20.98 -13.67
C ASN A 161 27.30 21.48 -13.36
N SER A 162 27.47 22.44 -12.44
CA SER A 162 28.79 22.90 -11.99
C SER A 162 29.61 21.78 -11.32
N VAL A 163 28.96 20.92 -10.52
CA VAL A 163 29.61 19.76 -9.92
C VAL A 163 29.99 18.73 -10.99
N SER A 164 29.12 18.47 -11.97
CA SER A 164 29.40 17.56 -13.08
C SER A 164 30.59 18.03 -13.92
N GLU A 165 30.66 19.34 -14.18
CA GLU A 165 31.78 19.97 -14.89
C GLU A 165 33.08 19.87 -14.08
N ALA A 166 33.02 20.10 -12.76
CA ALA A 166 34.18 19.94 -11.87
C ALA A 166 34.73 18.50 -11.81
N ILE A 167 33.87 17.49 -12.05
CA ILE A 167 34.26 16.07 -12.09
C ILE A 167 34.82 15.68 -13.48
N GLY A 168 34.80 16.58 -14.48
CA GLY A 168 35.30 16.32 -15.82
C GLY A 168 34.38 15.44 -16.67
N VAL A 169 33.10 15.32 -16.29
CA VAL A 169 32.09 14.66 -17.12
C VAL A 169 31.64 15.65 -18.19
N HIS A 170 32.44 15.78 -19.26
CA HIS A 170 32.05 16.54 -20.44
C HIS A 170 31.01 15.74 -21.23
N SER A 171 29.73 16.11 -21.12
CA SER A 171 28.71 15.65 -22.06
C SER A 171 29.03 16.24 -23.43
N HIS A 172 29.20 15.39 -24.44
CA HIS A 172 29.52 15.82 -25.80
C HIS A 172 28.30 16.38 -26.55
N ASP A 173 27.15 16.45 -25.88
CA ASP A 173 25.89 16.91 -26.45
C ASP A 173 25.87 18.43 -26.59
N PRO A 174 25.27 18.93 -27.70
CA PRO A 174 25.11 20.36 -27.90
C PRO A 174 24.33 20.99 -26.73
N PRO A 175 24.62 22.25 -26.36
CA PRO A 175 23.91 22.92 -25.28
C PRO A 175 22.41 22.94 -25.57
N GLU A 176 21.62 22.34 -24.67
CA GLU A 176 20.16 22.32 -24.77
C GLU A 176 19.63 23.75 -24.87
N THR A 177 18.69 23.95 -25.79
CA THR A 177 18.07 25.27 -25.94
C THR A 177 17.22 25.60 -24.70
N PRO A 178 17.06 26.89 -24.32
CA PRO A 178 16.21 27.27 -23.20
C PRO A 178 14.77 26.73 -23.31
N HIS A 179 14.26 26.57 -24.53
CA HIS A 179 12.94 26.01 -24.78
C HIS A 179 12.85 24.52 -24.40
N GLU A 180 13.82 23.70 -24.80
CA GLU A 180 13.87 22.27 -24.45
C GLU A 180 13.99 22.06 -22.93
N LEU A 181 14.73 22.93 -22.25
CA LEU A 181 14.84 22.93 -20.79
C LEU A 181 13.49 23.22 -20.11
N ILE A 182 12.74 24.21 -20.60
CA ILE A 182 11.40 24.53 -20.07
C ILE A 182 10.45 23.36 -20.31
N GLU A 183 10.43 22.80 -21.52
CA GLU A 183 9.56 21.67 -21.86
C GLU A 183 9.86 20.43 -20.99
N ARG A 184 11.14 20.12 -20.79
CA ARG A 184 11.56 19.01 -19.91
C ARG A 184 11.12 19.23 -18.47
N ARG A 185 11.17 20.46 -17.96
CA ARG A 185 10.74 20.79 -16.59
C ARG A 185 9.25 20.59 -16.41
N VAL A 186 8.43 21.12 -17.30
CA VAL A 186 6.97 20.94 -17.26
C VAL A 186 6.62 19.45 -17.27
N LYS A 187 7.29 18.64 -18.11
CA LYS A 187 7.10 17.19 -18.14
C LYS A 187 7.47 16.49 -16.82
N ILE A 188 8.58 16.89 -16.19
CA ILE A 188 9.01 16.32 -14.90
C ILE A 188 8.02 16.73 -13.80
N PHE A 189 7.58 17.98 -13.79
CA PHE A 189 6.62 18.51 -12.85
C PHE A 189 5.29 17.75 -12.92
N ASP A 190 4.72 17.63 -14.12
CA ASP A 190 3.50 16.88 -14.37
C ASP A 190 3.66 15.43 -13.93
N PHE A 191 4.80 14.81 -14.26
CA PHE A 191 5.10 13.44 -13.84
C PHE A 191 5.11 13.30 -12.32
N VAL A 192 5.74 14.21 -11.57
CA VAL A 192 5.79 14.15 -10.10
C VAL A 192 4.40 14.30 -9.50
N HIS A 193 3.58 15.22 -9.99
CA HIS A 193 2.21 15.43 -9.50
C HIS A 193 1.32 14.22 -9.76
N VAL A 194 1.36 13.70 -10.98
CA VAL A 194 0.66 12.46 -11.36
C VAL A 194 1.15 11.30 -10.49
N SER A 195 2.45 11.23 -10.21
CA SER A 195 3.02 10.19 -9.34
C SER A 195 2.51 10.26 -7.91
N LEU A 196 2.53 11.45 -7.31
CA LEU A 196 2.01 11.69 -5.95
C LEU A 196 0.51 11.40 -5.85
N PHE A 197 -0.24 11.74 -6.89
CA PHE A 197 -1.66 11.43 -6.99
C PHE A 197 -1.90 9.91 -6.98
N PHE A 198 -1.22 9.16 -7.85
CA PHE A 198 -1.36 7.70 -7.88
C PHE A 198 -0.88 7.06 -6.59
N LEU A 199 0.22 7.53 -6.01
CA LEU A 199 0.71 7.07 -4.72
C LEU A 199 -0.36 7.22 -3.63
N SER A 200 -1.02 8.39 -3.58
CA SER A 200 -2.10 8.67 -2.63
C SER A 200 -3.30 7.74 -2.86
N ALA A 201 -3.68 7.51 -4.11
CA ALA A 201 -4.76 6.60 -4.45
C ALA A 201 -4.46 5.14 -4.06
N PHE A 202 -3.24 4.66 -4.32
CA PHE A 202 -2.81 3.31 -3.93
C PHE A 202 -2.72 3.15 -2.43
N TYR A 203 -2.21 4.16 -1.73
CA TYR A 203 -2.20 4.19 -0.29
C TYR A 203 -3.62 4.03 0.27
N ILE A 204 -4.59 4.82 -0.19
CA ILE A 204 -6.01 4.68 0.21
C ILE A 204 -6.52 3.27 -0.09
N ALA A 205 -6.26 2.74 -1.29
CA ALA A 205 -6.71 1.40 -1.68
C ALA A 205 -6.15 0.30 -0.77
N ILE A 206 -4.86 0.39 -0.41
CA ILE A 206 -4.19 -0.56 0.49
C ILE A 206 -4.69 -0.43 1.92
N VAL A 207 -4.96 0.78 2.40
CA VAL A 207 -5.56 1.01 3.71
C VAL A 207 -6.96 0.40 3.77
N ILE A 208 -7.79 0.62 2.75
CA ILE A 208 -9.14 0.01 2.65
C ILE A 208 -9.04 -1.51 2.59
N LEU A 209 -8.17 -2.05 1.75
CA LEU A 209 -7.96 -3.50 1.63
C LEU A 209 -7.53 -4.09 2.98
N THR A 210 -6.56 -3.48 3.65
CA THR A 210 -6.09 -3.92 4.97
C THR A 210 -7.21 -3.87 6.00
N PHE A 211 -8.02 -2.82 6.00
CA PHE A 211 -9.19 -2.72 6.87
C PHE A 211 -10.20 -3.85 6.62
N LEU A 212 -10.45 -4.19 5.36
CA LEU A 212 -11.32 -5.32 5.00
C LEU A 212 -10.73 -6.65 5.51
N LEU A 213 -9.42 -6.85 5.39
CA LEU A 213 -8.72 -8.03 5.90
C LEU A 213 -8.80 -8.13 7.44
N VAL A 214 -8.60 -7.00 8.14
CA VAL A 214 -8.80 -6.88 9.59
C VAL A 214 -10.23 -7.28 9.97
N ARG A 215 -11.23 -6.79 9.22
CA ARG A 215 -12.64 -7.11 9.45
C ARG A 215 -12.94 -8.59 9.22
N VAL A 216 -12.38 -9.20 8.17
CA VAL A 216 -12.53 -10.64 7.91
C VAL A 216 -11.89 -11.46 9.03
N THR A 217 -10.72 -11.03 9.51
CA THR A 217 -10.00 -11.68 10.61
C THR A 217 -10.81 -11.65 11.89
N TRP A 218 -11.37 -10.50 12.26
CA TRP A 218 -12.25 -10.40 13.43
C TRP A 218 -13.49 -11.29 13.28
N ARG A 219 -14.19 -11.28 12.15
CA ARG A 219 -15.34 -12.19 11.94
C ARG A 219 -14.97 -13.65 12.16
N ARG A 220 -13.77 -14.06 11.75
CA ARG A 220 -13.27 -15.41 12.01
C ARG A 220 -13.05 -15.67 13.49
N TRP A 221 -12.43 -14.75 14.23
CA TRP A 221 -12.25 -14.92 15.68
C TRP A 221 -13.56 -15.00 16.44
N SER A 222 -14.57 -14.21 16.04
CA SER A 222 -15.92 -14.31 16.61
C SER A 222 -16.56 -15.67 16.32
N ASP A 223 -16.46 -16.17 15.09
CA ASP A 223 -16.89 -17.54 14.73
C ASP A 223 -16.11 -18.60 15.52
N TYR A 224 -14.85 -18.36 15.86
CA TYR A 224 -14.07 -19.33 16.64
C TYR A 224 -14.62 -19.46 18.06
N GLU A 225 -15.03 -18.38 18.71
CA GLU A 225 -15.62 -18.44 20.06
C GLU A 225 -16.99 -19.12 20.12
N GLU A 226 -17.74 -19.12 19.02
CA GLU A 226 -19.03 -19.83 18.94
C GLU A 226 -18.85 -21.36 18.88
N ASN A 227 -17.68 -21.84 18.45
CA ASN A 227 -17.38 -23.27 18.40
C ASN A 227 -16.80 -23.75 19.74
N ARG A 228 -17.20 -24.94 20.19
CA ARG A 228 -16.61 -25.57 21.38
C ARG A 228 -15.17 -26.02 21.10
N PHE A 229 -14.30 -25.93 22.11
CA PHE A 229 -12.88 -26.29 21.97
C PHE A 229 -12.72 -27.78 21.63
N GLU A 230 -13.52 -28.64 22.27
CA GLU A 230 -13.51 -30.09 22.09
C GLU A 230 -13.77 -30.48 20.62
N ASP A 231 -14.75 -29.82 19.99
CA ASP A 231 -15.08 -30.06 18.59
C ASP A 231 -13.92 -29.71 17.65
N VAL A 232 -13.16 -28.67 17.98
CA VAL A 232 -12.00 -28.24 17.20
C VAL A 232 -10.83 -29.22 17.35
N VAL A 233 -10.59 -29.72 18.56
CA VAL A 233 -9.57 -30.75 18.83
C VAL A 233 -9.92 -32.05 18.11
N ALA A 234 -11.16 -32.55 18.24
CA ALA A 234 -11.60 -33.77 17.58
C ALA A 234 -11.47 -33.66 16.05
N ARG A 235 -11.86 -32.53 15.46
CA ARG A 235 -11.66 -32.27 14.02
C ARG A 235 -10.18 -32.23 13.65
N GLN A 236 -9.31 -31.70 14.51
CA GLN A 236 -7.87 -31.64 14.26
C GLN A 236 -7.28 -33.04 14.15
N GLU A 237 -7.62 -33.92 15.08
CA GLU A 237 -7.12 -35.30 15.11
C GLU A 237 -7.54 -36.08 13.87
N VAL A 238 -8.81 -35.96 13.46
CA VAL A 238 -9.32 -36.57 12.22
C VAL A 238 -8.58 -36.04 10.98
N LEU A 239 -8.29 -34.74 10.93
CA LEU A 239 -7.55 -34.15 9.82
C LEU A 239 -6.08 -34.60 9.81
N GLU A 240 -5.44 -34.70 10.97
CA GLU A 240 -4.06 -35.19 11.10
C GLU A 240 -3.92 -36.64 10.67
N GLU A 241 -4.86 -37.49 11.04
CA GLU A 241 -4.89 -38.89 10.61
C GLU A 241 -5.05 -38.99 9.09
N ARG A 242 -5.98 -38.23 8.51
CA ARG A 242 -6.17 -38.18 7.04
C ARG A 242 -4.91 -37.70 6.30
N ILE A 243 -4.20 -36.72 6.85
CA ILE A 243 -2.95 -36.23 6.25
C ILE A 243 -1.84 -37.28 6.37
N ARG A 244 -1.73 -37.93 7.53
CA ARG A 244 -0.73 -38.99 7.79
C ARG A 244 -0.88 -40.16 6.83
N ASN A 245 -2.11 -40.53 6.50
CA ASN A 245 -2.41 -41.67 5.62
C ASN A 245 -2.25 -41.36 4.12
N LYS A 246 -2.08 -40.09 3.73
CA LYS A 246 -1.92 -39.69 2.33
C LYS A 246 -0.45 -39.60 1.92
N ASN A 247 -0.16 -40.02 0.68
CA ASN A 247 1.15 -39.75 0.05
C ASN A 247 1.39 -38.25 -0.08
N LYS A 248 2.65 -37.81 0.09
CA LYS A 248 3.04 -36.38 0.06
C LYS A 248 2.63 -35.64 -1.21
N ILE A 249 2.69 -36.30 -2.38
CA ILE A 249 2.31 -35.69 -3.66
C ILE A 249 0.78 -35.50 -3.74
N LEU A 250 0.01 -36.53 -3.37
CA LEU A 250 -1.46 -36.47 -3.31
C LEU A 250 -1.94 -35.43 -2.29
N LEU A 251 -1.18 -35.21 -1.22
CA LEU A 251 -1.46 -34.17 -0.23
C LEU A 251 -1.34 -32.76 -0.84
N LEU A 252 -0.33 -32.49 -1.66
CA LEU A 252 -0.15 -31.19 -2.32
C LEU A 252 -1.27 -30.89 -3.34
N CYS A 253 -1.80 -31.93 -4.00
CA CYS A 253 -2.93 -31.77 -4.92
C CYS A 253 -4.26 -31.55 -4.19
N ASP A 254 -4.41 -32.06 -2.96
CA ASP A 254 -5.62 -31.87 -2.14
C ASP A 254 -5.55 -30.55 -1.34
N TRP A 255 -5.57 -29.44 -2.07
CA TRP A 255 -5.52 -28.09 -1.50
C TRP A 255 -6.71 -27.81 -0.56
N ILE A 256 -7.85 -28.49 -0.74
CA ILE A 256 -9.03 -28.37 0.12
C ILE A 256 -8.74 -28.97 1.49
N LEU A 257 -8.16 -30.18 1.54
CA LEU A 257 -7.75 -30.80 2.81
C LEU A 257 -6.69 -29.97 3.52
N LEU A 258 -5.69 -29.46 2.78
CA LEU A 258 -4.66 -28.57 3.33
C LEU A 258 -5.27 -27.27 3.87
N TYR A 259 -6.22 -26.67 3.17
CA TYR A 259 -6.92 -25.48 3.63
C TYR A 259 -7.76 -25.75 4.89
N LYS A 260 -8.49 -26.87 4.95
CA LYS A 260 -9.25 -27.28 6.14
C LYS A 260 -8.35 -27.50 7.35
N TYR A 261 -7.24 -28.23 7.15
CA TYR A 261 -6.23 -28.43 8.18
C TYR A 261 -5.63 -27.11 8.66
N TYR A 262 -5.32 -26.22 7.71
CA TYR A 262 -4.79 -24.91 8.01
C TYR A 262 -5.75 -24.05 8.85
N VAL A 263 -7.03 -23.99 8.46
CA VAL A 263 -8.06 -23.25 9.20
C VAL A 263 -8.27 -23.84 10.59
N ASN A 264 -8.31 -25.17 10.71
CA ASN A 264 -8.51 -25.82 12.01
C ASN A 264 -7.31 -25.65 12.95
N SER A 265 -6.08 -25.71 12.41
CA SER A 265 -4.86 -25.42 13.15
C SER A 265 -4.84 -23.97 13.67
N ARG A 266 -5.33 -23.00 12.89
CA ARG A 266 -5.51 -21.61 13.33
C ARG A 266 -6.53 -21.45 14.45
N ARG A 267 -7.63 -22.21 14.41
CA ARG A 267 -8.62 -22.26 15.50
C ARG A 267 -7.99 -22.80 16.77
N LEU A 268 -7.25 -23.90 16.69
CA LEU A 268 -6.56 -24.47 17.83
C LEU A 268 -5.55 -23.47 18.45
N ALA A 269 -4.80 -22.76 17.59
CA ALA A 269 -3.89 -21.70 18.01
C ALA A 269 -4.60 -20.57 18.77
N TYR A 270 -5.77 -20.16 18.28
CA TYR A 270 -6.61 -19.17 18.92
C TYR A 270 -7.01 -19.60 20.33
N PHE A 271 -7.56 -20.81 20.48
CA PHE A 271 -7.99 -21.32 21.79
C PHE A 271 -6.83 -21.51 22.75
N ALA A 272 -5.68 -22.00 22.27
CA ALA A 272 -4.48 -22.12 23.09
C ALA A 272 -4.02 -20.75 23.64
N THR A 273 -4.13 -19.71 22.81
CA THR A 273 -3.83 -18.34 23.22
C THR A 273 -4.89 -17.82 24.20
N LYS A 274 -6.18 -18.01 23.92
CA LYS A 274 -7.29 -17.62 24.80
C LYS A 274 -7.13 -18.23 26.19
N HIS A 275 -7.07 -19.56 26.28
CA HIS A 275 -7.01 -20.27 27.56
C HIS A 275 -5.86 -19.77 28.43
N ARG A 276 -4.70 -19.58 27.81
CA ARG A 276 -3.53 -19.06 28.52
C ARG A 276 -3.70 -17.60 28.96
N PHE A 277 -4.27 -16.76 28.11
CA PHE A 277 -4.57 -15.37 28.47
C PHE A 277 -5.51 -15.32 29.68
N LEU A 278 -6.58 -16.12 29.67
CA LEU A 278 -7.53 -16.21 30.78
C LEU A 278 -6.86 -16.68 32.06
N HIS A 279 -6.10 -17.77 32.00
CA HIS A 279 -5.38 -18.32 33.15
C HIS A 279 -4.34 -17.33 33.71
N GLN A 280 -3.56 -16.68 32.85
CA GLN A 280 -2.53 -15.72 33.27
C GLN A 280 -3.14 -14.50 33.97
N HIS A 281 -4.38 -14.13 33.62
CA HIS A 281 -5.06 -12.98 34.19
C HIS A 281 -6.12 -13.34 35.23
N ALA A 282 -6.32 -14.63 35.55
CA ALA A 282 -7.41 -15.11 36.40
C ALA A 282 -8.77 -14.55 35.95
N LEU A 283 -9.04 -14.57 34.64
CA LEU A 283 -10.30 -14.12 34.04
C LEU A 283 -11.26 -15.30 33.86
N SER A 284 -12.56 -15.02 33.86
CA SER A 284 -13.61 -16.02 33.59
C SER A 284 -13.49 -16.61 32.18
N GLU A 285 -13.90 -17.88 32.01
CA GLU A 285 -13.98 -18.53 30.70
C GLU A 285 -14.96 -17.85 29.73
N GLU A 286 -15.96 -17.15 30.30
CA GLU A 286 -16.95 -16.36 29.58
C GLU A 286 -16.38 -15.06 28.99
N PHE A 287 -15.15 -14.69 29.36
CA PHE A 287 -14.49 -13.51 28.82
C PHE A 287 -14.37 -13.60 27.30
N LYS A 288 -14.84 -12.54 26.63
CA LYS A 288 -14.87 -12.41 25.17
C LYS A 288 -13.50 -12.02 24.62
N PHE A 289 -12.61 -12.99 24.55
CA PHE A 289 -11.24 -12.81 24.08
C PHE A 289 -11.15 -12.23 22.65
N HIS A 290 -12.13 -12.51 21.80
CA HIS A 290 -12.18 -11.94 20.45
C HIS A 290 -12.40 -10.41 20.45
N GLU A 291 -13.11 -9.85 21.43
CA GLU A 291 -13.32 -8.40 21.57
C GLU A 291 -12.04 -7.70 22.01
N TYR A 292 -11.28 -8.35 22.89
CA TYR A 292 -9.93 -7.91 23.27
C TYR A 292 -9.00 -7.90 22.04
N LEU A 293 -8.89 -9.03 21.32
CA LEU A 293 -8.04 -9.12 20.12
C LEU A 293 -8.45 -8.16 19.02
N ARG A 294 -9.76 -7.90 18.86
CA ARG A 294 -10.27 -6.88 17.94
C ARG A 294 -9.71 -5.50 18.29
N THR A 295 -9.75 -5.13 19.57
CA THR A 295 -9.27 -3.83 20.04
C THR A 295 -7.77 -3.70 19.81
N SER A 296 -6.99 -4.71 20.17
CA SER A 296 -5.54 -4.74 19.94
C SER A 296 -5.20 -4.69 18.44
N LEU A 297 -5.94 -5.42 17.60
CA LEU A 297 -5.75 -5.41 16.14
C LEU A 297 -6.03 -4.03 15.54
N LEU A 298 -7.07 -3.34 16.01
CA LEU A 298 -7.39 -1.99 15.56
C LEU A 298 -6.31 -0.99 15.98
N HIS A 299 -5.68 -1.18 17.14
CA HIS A 299 -4.60 -0.32 17.61
C HIS A 299 -3.38 -0.49 16.71
N LEU A 300 -3.00 -1.73 16.48
CA LEU A 300 -1.92 -2.12 15.59
C LEU A 300 -2.16 -1.63 14.17
N PHE A 301 -3.40 -1.70 13.68
CA PHE A 301 -3.79 -1.15 12.38
C PHE A 301 -3.67 0.38 12.34
N ALA A 302 -4.10 1.07 13.39
CA ALA A 302 -3.98 2.53 13.50
C ALA A 302 -2.51 2.99 13.53
N GLU A 303 -1.62 2.22 14.14
CA GLU A 303 -0.18 2.44 14.08
C GLU A 303 0.35 2.14 12.66
N LEU A 304 -0.14 1.07 12.02
CA LEU A 304 0.42 0.61 10.75
C LEU A 304 0.17 1.61 9.61
N ILE A 305 -0.98 2.26 9.65
CA ILE A 305 -1.37 3.31 8.70
C ILE A 305 -0.45 4.54 8.82
N GLU A 306 0.01 4.86 10.02
CA GLU A 306 0.85 6.04 10.23
C GLU A 306 2.22 5.82 9.60
N VAL A 307 2.54 6.64 8.60
CA VAL A 307 3.83 6.55 7.91
C VAL A 307 4.83 7.29 8.78
N ASP A 308 5.77 6.54 9.38
CA ASP A 308 6.82 7.17 10.18
C ASP A 308 7.58 8.19 9.31
N TRP A 309 7.74 9.42 9.81
CA TRP A 309 8.45 10.49 9.10
C TRP A 309 9.86 10.05 8.69
N LYS A 310 10.49 9.16 9.47
CA LYS A 310 11.80 8.58 9.14
C LYS A 310 11.77 7.79 7.84
N LEU A 311 10.71 7.03 7.60
CA LEU A 311 10.51 6.30 6.36
C LEU A 311 10.33 7.26 5.19
N LEU A 312 9.54 8.33 5.39
CA LEU A 312 9.32 9.34 4.38
C LEU A 312 10.65 10.04 4.01
N VAL A 313 11.45 10.44 5.01
CA VAL A 313 12.78 11.02 4.78
C VAL A 313 13.72 10.02 4.11
N GLY A 314 13.66 8.74 4.48
CA GLY A 314 14.40 7.67 3.80
C GLY A 314 14.03 7.53 2.33
N ILE A 315 12.73 7.59 2.00
CA ILE A 315 12.26 7.58 0.61
C ILE A 315 12.80 8.80 -0.14
N TRP A 316 12.66 10.00 0.42
CA TRP A 316 13.15 11.23 -0.19
C TRP A 316 14.65 11.21 -0.43
N PHE A 317 15.41 10.68 0.53
CA PHE A 317 16.84 10.50 0.39
C PHE A 317 17.18 9.50 -0.73
N CYS A 318 16.48 8.37 -0.81
CA CYS A 318 16.65 7.41 -1.91
C CYS A 318 16.31 8.01 -3.28
N PHE A 319 15.27 8.83 -3.35
CA PHE A 319 14.92 9.57 -4.57
C PHE A 319 15.99 10.54 -4.99
N LEU A 320 16.50 11.33 -4.04
CA LEU A 320 17.60 12.27 -4.26
C LEU A 320 18.85 11.52 -4.76
N LEU A 321 19.21 10.41 -4.13
CA LEU A 321 20.32 9.57 -4.57
C LEU A 321 20.11 9.01 -5.98
N ASN A 322 18.90 8.55 -6.30
CA ASN A 322 18.59 8.03 -7.63
C ASN A 322 18.62 9.13 -8.70
N TYR A 323 18.13 10.33 -8.36
CA TYR A 323 18.23 11.51 -9.20
C TYR A 323 19.69 11.89 -9.46
N LEU A 324 20.51 11.98 -8.41
CA LEU A 324 21.95 12.24 -8.51
C LEU A 324 22.64 11.14 -9.35
N ARG A 325 22.29 9.87 -9.15
CA ARG A 325 22.81 8.75 -9.95
C ARG A 325 22.50 8.91 -11.42
N ASN A 326 21.25 9.21 -11.79
CA ASN A 326 20.86 9.38 -13.19
C ASN A 326 21.57 10.58 -13.85
N LYS A 327 21.96 11.60 -13.08
CA LYS A 327 22.75 12.73 -13.57
C LYS A 327 24.24 12.42 -13.70
N ILE A 328 24.80 11.64 -12.78
CA ILE A 328 26.22 11.26 -12.80
C ILE A 328 26.49 10.16 -13.84
N ILE A 329 25.55 9.22 -13.96
CA ILE A 329 25.65 8.07 -14.86
C ILE A 329 24.64 8.29 -15.97
N ASN A 330 25.08 8.94 -17.05
CA ASN A 330 24.29 9.18 -18.28
C ASN A 330 23.82 7.84 -18.87
N PHE A 331 22.69 7.35 -18.39
CA PHE A 331 22.03 6.14 -18.85
C PHE A 331 20.92 6.49 -19.87
N GLU A 332 21.20 7.42 -20.79
CA GLU A 332 20.29 7.75 -21.90
C GLU A 332 19.95 6.50 -22.76
N THR A 333 20.76 5.45 -22.70
CA THR A 333 20.51 4.15 -23.36
C THR A 333 19.76 3.13 -22.50
N SER A 334 19.47 3.39 -21.21
CA SER A 334 18.82 2.39 -20.34
C SER A 334 17.48 2.84 -19.76
N GLY A 335 16.48 3.05 -20.61
CA GLY A 335 15.09 2.91 -20.17
C GLY A 335 14.87 1.60 -19.37
N GLY A 336 15.68 0.57 -19.63
CA GLY A 336 15.78 -0.69 -18.86
C GLY A 336 16.23 -0.57 -17.40
N GLY A 337 17.10 0.40 -17.05
CA GLY A 337 17.72 0.47 -15.72
C GLY A 337 16.72 0.76 -14.60
N VAL A 338 15.71 1.58 -14.88
CA VAL A 338 14.61 1.85 -13.93
C VAL A 338 13.77 0.60 -13.71
N TYR A 339 13.50 -0.21 -14.73
CA TYR A 339 12.76 -1.46 -14.58
C TYR A 339 13.54 -2.53 -13.81
N VAL A 340 14.84 -2.67 -14.07
CA VAL A 340 15.69 -3.61 -13.33
C VAL A 340 15.76 -3.20 -11.86
N PHE A 341 15.94 -1.91 -11.58
CA PHE A 341 15.97 -1.39 -10.22
C PHE A 341 14.61 -1.54 -9.53
N ALA A 342 13.52 -1.09 -10.14
CA ALA A 342 12.18 -1.20 -9.59
C ALA A 342 11.79 -2.67 -9.38
N GLY A 343 12.07 -3.54 -10.36
CA GLY A 343 11.87 -4.99 -10.26
C GLY A 343 12.67 -5.59 -9.11
N ALA A 344 13.96 -5.27 -9.00
CA ALA A 344 14.79 -5.75 -7.89
C ALA A 344 14.23 -5.32 -6.53
N PHE A 345 13.73 -4.09 -6.39
CA PHE A 345 13.06 -3.62 -5.17
C PHE A 345 11.73 -4.32 -4.90
N GLY A 346 10.93 -4.59 -5.92
CA GLY A 346 9.68 -5.37 -5.81
C GLY A 346 9.93 -6.81 -5.34
N PHE A 347 10.96 -7.47 -5.89
CA PHE A 347 11.36 -8.82 -5.48
C PHE A 347 12.05 -8.84 -4.12
N ALA A 348 12.88 -7.85 -3.80
CA ALA A 348 13.52 -7.73 -2.49
C ALA A 348 12.48 -7.53 -1.37
N SER A 349 11.47 -6.70 -1.60
CA SER A 349 10.38 -6.51 -0.64
C SER A 349 9.49 -7.75 -0.52
N LEU A 350 9.25 -8.51 -1.60
CA LEU A 350 8.61 -9.82 -1.52
C LEU A 350 9.43 -10.80 -0.67
N ALA A 351 10.75 -10.87 -0.90
CA ALA A 351 11.64 -11.72 -0.12
C ALA A 351 11.63 -11.32 1.36
N LEU A 352 11.68 -10.03 1.66
CA LEU A 352 11.58 -9.52 3.04
C LEU A 352 10.23 -9.87 3.68
N ALA A 353 9.11 -9.64 2.99
CA ALA A 353 7.79 -10.02 3.48
C ALA A 353 7.65 -11.53 3.71
N PHE A 354 8.24 -12.35 2.85
CA PHE A 354 8.28 -13.79 3.01
C PHE A 354 9.12 -14.22 4.22
N VAL A 355 10.29 -13.59 4.43
CA VAL A 355 11.12 -13.82 5.62
C VAL A 355 10.34 -13.47 6.89
N VAL A 356 9.69 -12.31 6.95
CA VAL A 356 8.85 -11.90 8.09
C VAL A 356 7.72 -12.90 8.32
N PHE A 357 7.03 -13.33 7.26
CA PHE A 357 5.98 -14.34 7.35
C PHE A 357 6.49 -15.67 7.91
N VAL A 358 7.55 -16.24 7.32
CA VAL A 358 8.14 -17.51 7.75
C VAL A 358 8.61 -17.41 9.20
N TRP A 359 9.19 -16.27 9.58
CA TRP A 359 9.65 -16.01 10.93
C TRP A 359 8.50 -16.00 11.95
N CYS A 360 7.46 -15.19 11.73
CA CYS A 360 6.26 -15.17 12.56
C CYS A 360 5.66 -16.57 12.70
N ARG A 361 5.65 -17.35 11.62
CA ARG A 361 5.17 -18.73 11.63
C ARG A 361 6.02 -19.68 12.45
N ILE A 362 7.34 -19.64 12.28
CA ILE A 362 8.25 -20.51 13.01
C ILE A 362 8.12 -20.21 14.50
N GLY A 363 8.20 -18.95 14.90
CA GLY A 363 8.14 -18.61 16.32
C GLY A 363 6.77 -18.90 16.94
N LEU A 364 5.66 -18.68 16.21
CA LEU A 364 4.34 -19.09 16.69
C LEU A 364 4.21 -20.62 16.80
N ARG A 365 4.75 -21.39 15.85
CA ARG A 365 4.78 -22.86 15.94
C ARG A 365 5.63 -23.35 17.10
N LEU A 366 6.78 -22.74 17.36
CA LEU A 366 7.62 -23.08 18.49
C LEU A 366 6.88 -22.80 19.80
N TYR A 367 6.27 -21.62 19.91
CA TYR A 367 5.42 -21.24 21.04
C TYR A 367 4.28 -22.24 21.25
N GLN A 368 3.54 -22.58 20.19
CA GLN A 368 2.48 -23.59 20.23
C GLN A 368 3.00 -24.96 20.62
N LYS A 369 4.13 -25.41 20.08
CA LYS A 369 4.66 -26.74 20.39
C LYS A 369 5.03 -26.86 21.87
N THR A 370 5.66 -25.82 22.43
CA THR A 370 6.00 -25.82 23.85
C THR A 370 4.76 -25.77 24.74
N HIS A 371 3.70 -25.06 24.35
CA HIS A 371 2.57 -24.80 25.25
C HIS A 371 1.32 -25.63 24.98
N CYS A 372 1.11 -26.14 23.77
CA CYS A 372 0.03 -27.09 23.49
C CYS A 372 0.28 -28.44 24.18
N ALA A 373 1.55 -28.81 24.43
CA ALA A 373 1.85 -29.98 25.26
C ALA A 373 1.30 -29.80 26.68
N ASP A 374 1.51 -28.60 27.26
CA ASP A 374 0.97 -28.24 28.57
C ASP A 374 -0.57 -28.24 28.56
N ILE A 375 -1.19 -27.67 27.51
CA ILE A 375 -2.65 -27.62 27.39
C ILE A 375 -3.26 -29.02 27.23
N LYS A 376 -2.63 -29.91 26.44
CA LYS A 376 -3.11 -31.29 26.31
C LYS A 376 -3.01 -32.04 27.64
N ALA A 377 -1.95 -31.81 28.41
CA ALA A 377 -1.83 -32.37 29.75
C ALA A 377 -2.92 -31.83 30.69
N LEU A 378 -3.20 -30.53 30.63
CA LEU A 378 -4.28 -29.89 31.39
C LEU A 378 -5.67 -30.40 31.00
N SER A 379 -5.96 -30.59 29.71
CA SER A 379 -7.27 -31.06 29.26
C SER A 379 -7.57 -32.50 29.69
N VAL A 380 -6.55 -33.36 29.73
CA VAL A 380 -6.70 -34.73 30.25
C VAL A 380 -7.06 -34.68 31.74
N ASN A 381 -6.36 -33.86 32.52
CA ASN A 381 -6.64 -33.72 33.95
C ASN A 381 -8.02 -33.09 34.22
N TYR A 382 -8.45 -32.09 33.44
CA TYR A 382 -9.78 -31.47 33.60
C TYR A 382 -10.92 -32.43 33.27
N GLY A 383 -10.77 -33.26 32.24
CA GLY A 383 -11.73 -34.32 31.94
C GLY A 383 -11.86 -35.33 33.07
N GLU A 384 -10.75 -35.67 33.73
CA GLU A 384 -10.74 -36.59 34.88
C GLU A 384 -11.33 -35.95 36.14
N SER A 385 -10.99 -34.69 36.43
CA SER A 385 -11.52 -33.95 37.58
C SER A 385 -13.02 -33.64 37.46
N THR A 386 -13.54 -33.35 36.27
CA THR A 386 -14.99 -33.17 36.08
C THR A 386 -15.76 -34.48 36.22
N HIS A 387 -15.18 -35.61 35.84
CA HIS A 387 -15.74 -36.93 36.14
C HIS A 387 -15.70 -37.28 37.64
N LEU A 388 -14.64 -36.86 38.36
CA LEU A 388 -14.52 -37.04 39.81
C LEU A 388 -15.50 -36.15 40.60
N LEU A 389 -15.65 -34.87 40.22
CA LEU A 389 -16.65 -33.99 40.85
C LEU A 389 -18.07 -34.51 40.66
N ARG A 390 -18.39 -35.05 39.49
CA ARG A 390 -19.71 -35.65 39.21
C ARG A 390 -19.97 -36.97 39.93
N THR A 391 -18.91 -37.67 40.38
CA THR A 391 -19.04 -38.86 41.22
C THR A 391 -19.11 -38.52 42.71
N VAL A 392 -18.49 -37.41 43.14
CA VAL A 392 -18.55 -36.92 44.53
C VAL A 392 -19.90 -36.26 44.84
N GLU A 393 -20.57 -35.64 43.87
CA GLU A 393 -21.90 -35.04 44.06
C GLU A 393 -23.01 -36.05 44.47
N ASN A 394 -22.74 -37.36 44.37
CA ASN A 394 -23.63 -38.42 44.87
C ASN A 394 -23.34 -38.87 46.31
N ASN A 395 -22.30 -38.34 46.96
CA ASN A 395 -21.95 -38.66 48.34
C ASN A 395 -21.90 -37.35 49.16
N ASP A 396 -22.75 -37.23 50.17
CA ASP A 396 -22.98 -36.04 51.02
C ASP A 396 -21.76 -35.55 51.85
N GLU A 397 -20.53 -35.96 51.55
CA GLU A 397 -19.32 -35.48 52.22
C GLU A 397 -18.57 -34.45 51.36
N LEU A 398 -18.81 -33.17 51.68
CA LEU A 398 -18.12 -32.02 51.10
C LEU A 398 -16.67 -31.93 51.59
N THR A 399 -15.80 -32.83 51.14
CA THR A 399 -14.35 -32.63 51.29
C THR A 399 -13.91 -31.46 50.41
N VAL A 400 -13.61 -30.32 51.05
CA VAL A 400 -12.94 -29.18 50.43
C VAL A 400 -11.56 -29.66 49.95
N VAL A 401 -11.48 -30.09 48.70
CA VAL A 401 -10.20 -30.38 48.05
C VAL A 401 -9.48 -29.04 47.95
N SER A 402 -8.49 -28.85 48.84
CA SER A 402 -7.58 -27.71 48.78
C SER A 402 -7.05 -27.62 47.37
N THR A 403 -7.44 -26.55 46.66
CA THR A 403 -6.97 -26.23 45.32
C THR A 403 -5.45 -26.31 45.33
N VAL A 404 -4.92 -27.37 44.72
CA VAL A 404 -3.48 -27.49 44.52
C VAL A 404 -3.10 -26.30 43.66
N GLU A 405 -2.50 -25.29 44.29
CA GLU A 405 -1.85 -24.18 43.63
C GLU A 405 -0.71 -24.78 42.80
N THR A 406 -1.05 -25.23 41.59
CA THR A 406 -0.04 -25.56 40.61
C THR A 406 0.74 -24.28 40.39
N PRO A 407 2.05 -24.26 40.68
CA PRO A 407 2.83 -23.04 40.71
C PRO A 407 2.70 -22.36 39.36
N LEU A 408 2.11 -21.17 39.37
CA LEU A 408 1.89 -20.34 38.19
C LEU A 408 3.18 -20.34 37.38
N GLY A 409 3.13 -20.97 36.20
CA GLY A 409 4.32 -21.17 35.38
C GLY A 409 5.06 -19.85 35.19
N LYS A 410 6.38 -19.86 35.42
CA LYS A 410 7.24 -18.67 35.29
C LYS A 410 6.86 -17.88 34.03
N PRO A 411 6.81 -16.52 34.10
CA PRO A 411 6.41 -15.70 32.97
C PRO A 411 7.24 -16.07 31.74
N VAL A 412 6.54 -16.43 30.67
CA VAL A 412 7.17 -16.92 29.45
C VAL A 412 7.80 -15.74 28.74
N LYS A 413 9.12 -15.74 28.70
CA LYS A 413 9.89 -14.70 28.02
C LYS A 413 9.80 -14.90 26.51
N MET A 414 8.96 -14.10 25.84
CA MET A 414 8.73 -14.13 24.38
C MET A 414 10.01 -14.11 23.55
N TRP A 415 11.03 -13.34 23.97
CA TRP A 415 12.31 -13.27 23.25
C TRP A 415 13.01 -14.62 23.09
N ARG A 416 12.70 -15.64 23.90
CA ARG A 416 13.25 -17.00 23.71
C ARG A 416 12.73 -17.68 22.45
N TYR A 417 11.53 -17.32 22.01
CA TYR A 417 10.91 -17.85 20.80
C TYR A 417 11.18 -16.95 19.59
N PHE A 418 11.59 -15.70 19.84
CA PHE A 418 11.86 -14.68 18.83
C PHE A 418 13.22 -13.98 19.09
N PRO A 419 14.34 -14.72 19.07
CA PRO A 419 15.64 -14.21 19.57
C PRO A 419 16.25 -13.05 18.78
N PHE A 420 15.79 -12.80 17.54
CA PHE A 420 16.42 -11.82 16.64
C PHE A 420 15.55 -10.62 16.27
N PHE A 421 14.29 -10.56 16.70
CA PHE A 421 13.38 -9.49 16.29
C PHE A 421 12.49 -9.01 17.43
N ASN A 422 12.72 -7.76 17.85
CA ASN A 422 11.75 -6.96 18.58
C ASN A 422 10.47 -6.82 17.73
N SER A 423 9.26 -6.90 18.32
CA SER A 423 8.02 -6.70 17.57
C SER A 423 8.01 -5.39 16.79
N SER A 424 8.62 -4.33 17.33
CA SER A 424 8.79 -3.05 16.62
C SER A 424 9.55 -3.21 15.30
N ALA A 425 10.56 -4.08 15.24
CA ALA A 425 11.34 -4.30 14.02
C ALA A 425 10.55 -5.11 12.98
N SER A 426 9.72 -6.07 13.42
CA SER A 426 8.84 -6.84 12.52
C SER A 426 7.74 -5.94 11.95
N PHE A 427 7.19 -5.07 12.80
CA PHE A 427 6.23 -4.05 12.41
C PHE A 427 6.81 -3.06 11.40
N LEU A 428 7.99 -2.50 11.68
CA LEU A 428 8.70 -1.62 10.76
C LEU A 428 8.97 -2.31 9.42
N SER A 429 9.38 -3.58 9.45
CA SER A 429 9.60 -4.38 8.23
C SER A 429 8.32 -4.55 7.41
N LEU A 430 7.18 -4.75 8.08
CA LEU A 430 5.87 -4.85 7.43
C LEU A 430 5.45 -3.51 6.80
N GLN A 431 5.67 -2.39 7.50
CA GLN A 431 5.42 -1.04 6.97
C GLN A 431 6.31 -0.74 5.76
N VAL A 432 7.61 -1.01 5.86
CA VAL A 432 8.56 -0.86 4.74
C VAL A 432 8.10 -1.69 3.54
N CYS A 433 7.72 -2.95 3.75
CA CYS A 433 7.21 -3.80 2.68
C CYS A 433 5.96 -3.19 2.01
N LEU A 434 4.96 -2.78 2.79
CA LEU A 434 3.74 -2.18 2.23
C LEU A 434 4.06 -0.89 1.45
N MET A 435 4.89 -0.03 2.00
CA MET A 435 5.25 1.25 1.41
C MET A 435 6.05 1.07 0.11
N VAL A 436 7.06 0.20 0.12
CA VAL A 436 7.84 -0.13 -1.08
C VAL A 436 6.95 -0.73 -2.16
N GLN A 437 6.02 -1.62 -1.81
CA GLN A 437 5.08 -2.21 -2.76
C GLN A 437 4.09 -1.18 -3.30
N SER A 438 3.60 -0.26 -2.46
CA SER A 438 2.72 0.84 -2.89
C SER A 438 3.42 1.74 -3.89
N PHE A 439 4.65 2.13 -3.56
CA PHE A 439 5.48 2.98 -4.39
C PHE A 439 5.79 2.31 -5.73
N TYR A 440 6.16 1.04 -5.68
CA TYR A 440 6.44 0.24 -6.86
C TYR A 440 5.22 0.10 -7.78
N LEU A 441 4.05 -0.22 -7.23
CA LEU A 441 2.79 -0.27 -7.98
C LEU A 441 2.48 1.06 -8.67
N ALA A 442 2.62 2.18 -7.95
CA ALA A 442 2.42 3.50 -8.52
C ALA A 442 3.37 3.76 -9.69
N MET A 443 4.68 3.54 -9.50
CA MET A 443 5.70 3.72 -10.55
C MET A 443 5.43 2.89 -11.79
N MET A 444 5.05 1.62 -11.62
CA MET A 444 4.72 0.73 -12.74
C MET A 444 3.51 1.24 -13.53
N LEU A 445 2.50 1.79 -12.86
CA LEU A 445 1.30 2.32 -13.51
C LEU A 445 1.51 3.67 -14.20
N ILE A 446 2.30 4.55 -13.61
CA ILE A 446 2.66 5.83 -14.26
C ILE A 446 3.46 5.53 -15.52
N HIS A 447 4.45 4.63 -15.43
CA HIS A 447 5.21 4.20 -16.59
C HIS A 447 4.31 3.55 -17.64
N PHE A 448 3.36 2.72 -17.21
CA PHE A 448 2.40 2.11 -18.11
C PHE A 448 1.55 3.12 -18.85
N GLY A 449 1.00 4.10 -18.13
CA GLY A 449 0.24 5.21 -18.71
C GLY A 449 1.08 6.00 -19.71
N PHE A 450 2.33 6.30 -19.36
CA PHE A 450 3.26 7.01 -20.25
C PHE A 450 3.53 6.24 -21.55
N VAL A 451 3.80 4.93 -21.48
CA VAL A 451 4.02 4.09 -22.66
C VAL A 451 2.78 4.05 -23.55
N ILE A 452 1.59 3.88 -22.97
CA ILE A 452 0.33 3.82 -23.73
C ILE A 452 0.01 5.15 -24.41
N VAL A 453 0.27 6.28 -23.72
CA VAL A 453 -0.10 7.61 -24.22
C VAL A 453 0.87 8.10 -25.30
N ILE A 454 2.15 7.72 -25.23
CA ILE A 454 3.20 8.28 -26.12
C ILE A 454 3.50 7.37 -27.31
N GLU A 455 3.49 6.05 -27.13
CA GLU A 455 3.74 5.12 -28.24
C GLU A 455 2.41 4.77 -28.94
N ASP A 456 1.97 5.66 -29.83
CA ASP A 456 0.74 5.56 -30.65
C ASP A 456 0.76 4.39 -31.69
N GLY A 457 1.60 3.36 -31.51
CA GLY A 457 1.80 2.28 -32.48
C GLY A 457 1.71 0.89 -31.87
N ILE A 458 0.65 0.14 -32.19
CA ILE A 458 0.48 -1.27 -31.83
C ILE A 458 1.54 -2.12 -32.55
N THR A 459 2.73 -2.28 -31.96
CA THR A 459 3.77 -3.21 -32.42
C THR A 459 3.82 -4.45 -31.52
N ASN A 460 4.29 -5.59 -32.03
CA ASN A 460 4.41 -6.86 -31.26
C ASN A 460 5.25 -6.72 -29.96
N ILE A 461 6.09 -5.69 -29.85
CA ILE A 461 6.88 -5.37 -28.65
C ILE A 461 5.98 -5.00 -27.46
N ILE A 462 4.78 -4.49 -27.72
CA ILE A 462 3.82 -4.08 -26.70
C ILE A 462 3.28 -5.29 -25.91
N ALA A 463 2.99 -6.40 -26.58
CA ALA A 463 2.52 -7.62 -25.90
C ALA A 463 3.55 -8.14 -24.89
N LEU A 464 4.84 -8.15 -25.27
CA LEU A 464 5.93 -8.54 -24.36
C LEU A 464 6.03 -7.57 -23.17
N ARG A 465 5.89 -6.25 -23.40
CA ARG A 465 5.87 -5.24 -22.32
C ARG A 465 4.69 -5.44 -21.36
N TYR A 466 3.50 -5.78 -21.85
CA TYR A 466 2.35 -6.11 -21.01
C TYR A 466 2.58 -7.38 -20.17
N VAL A 467 3.19 -8.42 -20.75
CA VAL A 467 3.53 -9.65 -20.03
C VAL A 467 4.58 -9.37 -18.96
N LEU A 468 5.63 -8.63 -19.28
CA LEU A 468 6.66 -8.23 -18.31
C LEU A 468 6.05 -7.40 -17.18
N LEU A 469 5.18 -6.44 -17.51
CA LEU A 469 4.42 -5.66 -16.54
C LEU A 469 3.59 -6.56 -15.62
N ALA A 470 2.82 -7.50 -16.18
CA ALA A 470 2.01 -8.41 -15.40
C ALA A 470 2.87 -9.24 -14.44
N ILE A 471 3.99 -9.80 -14.92
CA ILE A 471 4.95 -10.55 -14.10
C ILE A 471 5.51 -9.67 -12.96
N THR A 472 5.86 -8.43 -13.26
CA THR A 472 6.38 -7.49 -12.25
C THR A 472 5.34 -7.11 -11.20
N LEU A 473 4.04 -7.13 -11.50
CA LEU A 473 2.99 -6.84 -10.52
C LEU A 473 2.72 -8.01 -9.56
N VAL A 474 3.04 -9.25 -9.95
CA VAL A 474 2.76 -10.46 -9.15
C VAL A 474 3.32 -10.37 -7.72
N PRO A 475 4.60 -10.00 -7.49
CA PRO A 475 5.15 -9.82 -6.15
C PRO A 475 4.29 -8.93 -5.25
N SER A 476 3.86 -7.77 -5.73
CA SER A 476 3.05 -6.81 -4.96
C SER A 476 1.70 -7.41 -4.59
N PHE A 477 1.04 -8.07 -5.54
CA PHE A 477 -0.23 -8.75 -5.28
C PHE A 477 -0.06 -9.90 -4.29
N VAL A 478 1.01 -10.69 -4.39
CA VAL A 478 1.28 -11.78 -3.44
C VAL A 478 1.53 -11.23 -2.04
N VAL A 479 2.32 -10.15 -1.90
CA VAL A 479 2.54 -9.51 -0.60
C VAL A 479 1.21 -9.00 -0.03
N CYS A 480 0.49 -8.16 -0.77
CA CYS A 480 -0.69 -7.46 -0.26
C CYS A 480 -1.90 -8.38 -0.06
N LEU A 481 -2.15 -9.33 -0.98
CA LEU A 481 -3.36 -10.17 -0.96
C LEU A 481 -3.16 -11.51 -0.25
N ILE A 482 -1.92 -12.00 -0.12
CA ILE A 482 -1.64 -13.32 0.44
C ILE A 482 -0.81 -13.21 1.71
N LEU A 483 0.45 -12.77 1.62
CA LEU A 483 1.37 -12.83 2.76
C LEU A 483 0.91 -11.95 3.91
N PHE A 484 0.49 -10.72 3.61
CA PHE A 484 0.08 -9.75 4.60
C PHE A 484 -1.16 -10.20 5.41
N PRO A 485 -2.30 -10.59 4.79
CA PRO A 485 -3.43 -11.15 5.54
C PRO A 485 -3.13 -12.45 6.29
N LEU A 486 -2.15 -13.24 5.84
CA LEU A 486 -1.71 -14.41 6.58
C LEU A 486 -0.82 -14.05 7.77
N THR A 487 -0.08 -12.94 7.71
CA THR A 487 0.86 -12.52 8.76
C THR A 487 0.14 -11.78 9.89
N ILE A 488 -0.81 -10.89 9.56
CA ILE A 488 -1.51 -10.03 10.53
C ILE A 488 -2.04 -10.78 11.76
N PRO A 489 -2.79 -11.90 11.63
CA PRO A 489 -3.40 -12.51 12.81
C PRO A 489 -2.34 -13.13 13.73
N ASP A 490 -1.29 -13.74 13.17
CA ASP A 490 -0.19 -14.32 13.96
C ASP A 490 0.61 -13.20 14.63
N PHE A 491 0.89 -12.13 13.90
CA PHE A 491 1.58 -10.96 14.40
C PHE A 491 0.80 -10.28 15.53
N THR A 492 -0.52 -10.17 15.41
CA THR A 492 -1.38 -9.55 16.43
C THR A 492 -1.40 -10.37 17.71
N ILE A 493 -1.50 -11.70 17.60
CA ILE A 493 -1.42 -12.59 18.74
C ILE A 493 -0.06 -12.43 19.43
N MET A 494 1.03 -12.41 18.66
CA MET A 494 2.37 -12.20 19.20
C MET A 494 2.50 -10.83 19.89
N PHE A 495 2.08 -9.76 19.22
CA PHE A 495 2.19 -8.40 19.74
C PHE A 495 1.40 -8.24 21.04
N SER A 496 0.18 -8.78 21.09
CA SER A 496 -0.62 -8.80 22.32
C SER A 496 0.14 -9.48 23.47
N ILE A 497 0.74 -10.66 23.25
CA ILE A 497 1.50 -11.36 24.28
C ILE A 497 2.71 -10.53 24.77
N GLU A 498 3.41 -9.84 23.86
CA GLU A 498 4.56 -9.01 24.21
C GLU A 498 4.17 -7.73 24.96
N ASP A 499 3.19 -6.99 24.43
CA ASP A 499 2.64 -5.79 25.07
C ASP A 499 2.16 -6.11 26.50
N HIS A 500 1.53 -7.28 26.69
CA HIS A 500 1.18 -7.77 28.03
C HIS A 500 2.36 -8.04 28.94
N THR A 501 3.44 -8.62 28.41
CA THR A 501 4.63 -8.95 29.20
C THR A 501 5.33 -7.67 29.68
N ASN A 502 5.28 -6.61 28.86
CA ASN A 502 6.03 -5.40 29.12
C ASN A 502 5.22 -4.32 29.86
N ASN A 503 3.92 -4.20 29.60
CA ASN A 503 3.18 -3.00 30.00
C ASN A 503 2.23 -3.15 31.19
N HIS A 504 1.83 -4.35 31.65
CA HIS A 504 0.88 -4.57 32.77
C HIS A 504 -0.46 -3.77 32.74
N VAL A 505 -0.67 -2.86 31.78
CA VAL A 505 -1.87 -2.05 31.66
C VAL A 505 -2.93 -2.91 30.99
N LEU A 506 -3.71 -3.61 31.82
CA LEU A 506 -5.01 -4.09 31.39
C LEU A 506 -5.82 -2.89 30.87
N PRO A 507 -6.53 -3.02 29.74
CA PRO A 507 -7.53 -2.04 29.34
C PRO A 507 -8.45 -1.70 30.51
N GLU A 508 -8.83 -0.42 30.66
CA GLU A 508 -9.59 0.05 31.84
C GLU A 508 -10.85 -0.78 32.11
N HIS A 509 -11.54 -1.25 31.07
CA HIS A 509 -12.71 -2.11 31.24
C HIS A 509 -12.38 -3.45 31.93
N ILE A 510 -11.22 -4.06 31.66
CA ILE A 510 -10.81 -5.31 32.32
C ILE A 510 -10.33 -5.02 33.74
N LYS A 511 -9.73 -3.85 33.98
CA LYS A 511 -9.41 -3.41 35.36
C LYS A 511 -10.69 -3.28 36.18
N GLN A 512 -11.70 -2.64 35.62
CA GLN A 512 -13.00 -2.46 36.28
C GLN A 512 -13.70 -3.81 36.51
N GLU A 513 -13.71 -4.72 35.54
CA GLU A 513 -14.28 -6.07 35.72
C GLU A 513 -13.56 -6.85 36.84
N LYS A 514 -12.24 -6.68 36.98
CA LYS A 514 -11.49 -7.26 38.11
C LYS A 514 -11.82 -6.62 39.44
N GLU A 515 -11.97 -5.30 39.47
CA GLU A 515 -12.36 -4.56 40.68
C GLU A 515 -13.77 -4.95 41.12
N ASP A 516 -14.70 -5.08 40.18
CA ASP A 516 -16.08 -5.53 40.43
C ASP A 516 -16.11 -6.99 40.93
N ALA A 517 -15.34 -7.89 40.32
CA ALA A 517 -15.23 -9.27 40.76
C ALA A 517 -14.59 -9.39 42.15
N ALA A 518 -13.56 -8.58 42.43
CA ALA A 518 -12.93 -8.52 43.74
C ALA A 518 -13.90 -7.97 44.79
N ALA A 519 -14.66 -6.92 44.47
CA ALA A 519 -15.69 -6.36 45.34
C ALA A 519 -16.78 -7.40 45.67
N ALA A 520 -17.27 -8.12 44.67
CA ALA A 520 -18.27 -9.18 44.85
C ALA A 520 -17.78 -10.32 45.77
N LEU A 521 -16.52 -10.74 45.62
CA LEU A 521 -15.91 -11.74 46.51
C LEU A 521 -15.75 -11.22 47.94
N THR A 522 -15.44 -9.94 48.11
CA THR A 522 -15.30 -9.32 49.44
C THR A 522 -16.65 -9.27 50.15
N ASP A 523 -17.73 -8.92 49.45
CA ASP A 523 -19.08 -8.89 50.00
C ASP A 523 -19.54 -10.28 50.47
N ILE A 524 -19.30 -11.33 49.68
CA ILE A 524 -19.61 -12.72 50.07
C ILE A 524 -18.88 -13.11 51.36
N HIS A 525 -17.62 -12.71 51.50
CA HIS A 525 -16.81 -13.02 52.67
C HIS A 525 -17.24 -12.27 53.93
N THR A 526 -17.88 -11.10 53.80
CA THR A 526 -18.40 -10.33 54.95
C THR A 526 -19.77 -10.80 55.44
N HIS A 527 -20.52 -11.53 54.61
CA HIS A 527 -21.84 -12.07 54.95
C HIS A 527 -21.82 -13.51 55.47
N HIS A 528 -20.67 -14.18 55.38
CA HIS A 528 -20.38 -15.45 56.05
C HIS A 528 -19.59 -15.23 57.33
#